data_AF-A0A8S9FJD5-F1
#
_entry.id   AF-A0A8S9FJD5-F1
#
_cell.length_a   1.000
_cell.length_b   1.000
_cell.length_c   1.000
_cell.angle_alpha   90.00
_cell.angle_beta   90.00
_cell.angle_gamma   90.00
#
_symmetry.space_group_name_H-M   'P 1'
#
loop_
_entity.id
_entity.type
_entity.pdbx_description
1 polymer ?
#
loop_
_entity_poly.entity_id
_entity_poly.type
_entity_poly.pdbx_seq_one_letter_code
_entity_poly.pdbx_strand_id
1 'polypeptide(L)'
;MKIAIEGCMHGDLDNVYKTIQHHEQIHNTKVDLLLCCGDFQAVRNEKDMDSLSVPIKYREMKSFWKYYSGQEVAPVPTIFIGGNHEASNYLWELYYGGWAATNIYFLGYAGVVKFGNLRIGGLSGIYKGRDYRSGHYERPPYNNSTIKSVYHVREYDVHKLMQLEEPLDIFLSHDWPVGITDYGDSRTLIQQKPFFQEEIEAKTLGSKPAAQLLEKLKPRYWFSAHLHCKFAAAVQHGNDGSVTKFLALDKCGPGKKFLQIIDIESEPGLFEVLYDEEWLAITREFNSVFPRTQRPASFSSVAMDIQESREWVRKKLEERQFKPFEFVKTVPAYNPSQRIFDPIPEMPQNPQTLSLLELLGLPYLLDSSPIIDIESEPGLFEVLYDEEWLAITREFNSVFPRTQRPASFSSVAMDIQESREWVRKKLEERQFKPFEFVKTVPAYNPSQRIFDPIPEMPQNPQTLSLLELLGLPYLLDSSPVTGERTAIPASPVGTDAMCIAEFQTYSEEIPIDDIDEIEDIP
;
A
#
# COMPACT_ATOMS: atom_id res chain seq x y z
N MET A 1 -0.38 -29.66 17.97
CA MET A 1 -0.70 -28.29 18.40
C MET A 1 -2.18 -28.02 18.17
N LYS A 2 -2.86 -27.39 19.13
CA LYS A 2 -4.23 -26.88 18.98
C LYS A 2 -4.19 -25.40 18.68
N ILE A 3 -4.68 -25.02 17.51
CA ILE A 3 -4.64 -23.64 17.03
C ILE A 3 -6.06 -23.13 16.89
N ALA A 4 -6.37 -22.03 17.55
CA ALA A 4 -7.60 -21.29 17.36
C ALA A 4 -7.44 -20.34 16.17
N ILE A 5 -8.37 -20.39 15.22
CA ILE A 5 -8.46 -19.47 14.09
C ILE A 5 -9.64 -18.55 14.34
N GLU A 6 -9.41 -17.25 14.22
CA GLU A 6 -10.39 -16.18 14.40
C GLU A 6 -10.52 -15.35 13.12
N GLY A 7 -11.76 -14.97 12.79
CA GLY A 7 -12.09 -14.18 11.61
C GLY A 7 -11.76 -12.70 11.76
N CYS A 8 -12.80 -11.87 11.98
CA CYS A 8 -12.65 -10.44 12.25
C CYS A 8 -12.89 -10.11 13.74
N MET A 9 -11.87 -9.60 14.41
CA MET A 9 -11.89 -9.35 15.85
C MET A 9 -12.72 -8.11 16.25
N HIS A 10 -12.65 -7.04 15.45
CA HIS A 10 -13.19 -5.69 15.73
C HIS A 10 -12.92 -5.21 17.17
N GLY A 11 -11.72 -5.50 17.69
CA GLY A 11 -11.27 -5.12 19.03
C GLY A 11 -11.90 -5.91 20.19
N ASP A 12 -12.70 -6.95 19.94
CA ASP A 12 -13.39 -7.75 20.96
C ASP A 12 -12.54 -8.90 21.55
N LEU A 13 -11.28 -8.60 21.87
CA LEU A 13 -10.30 -9.55 22.39
C LEU A 13 -10.81 -10.26 23.65
N ASP A 14 -11.46 -9.52 24.56
CA ASP A 14 -11.97 -10.05 25.82
C ASP A 14 -12.96 -11.22 25.60
N ASN A 15 -13.85 -11.12 24.61
CA ASN A 15 -14.82 -12.18 24.32
C ASN A 15 -14.19 -13.36 23.58
N VAL A 16 -13.25 -13.10 22.66
CA VAL A 16 -12.52 -14.18 21.97
C VAL A 16 -11.71 -15.01 22.99
N TYR A 17 -10.94 -14.35 23.85
CA TYR A 17 -10.15 -15.08 24.87
C TYR A 17 -11.04 -15.82 25.87
N LYS A 18 -12.14 -15.23 26.33
CA LYS A 18 -13.12 -15.95 27.18
C LYS A 18 -13.70 -17.18 26.48
N THR A 19 -13.98 -17.08 25.18
CA THR A 19 -14.49 -18.20 24.39
C THR A 19 -13.47 -19.33 24.30
N ILE A 20 -12.19 -18.99 24.07
CA ILE A 20 -11.09 -19.97 24.08
C ILE A 20 -10.97 -20.63 25.46
N GLN A 21 -10.92 -19.85 26.54
CA GLN A 21 -10.83 -20.38 27.90
C GLN A 21 -12.02 -21.28 28.26
N HIS A 22 -13.22 -20.91 27.83
CA HIS A 22 -14.41 -21.74 28.03
C HIS A 22 -14.30 -23.07 27.30
N HIS A 23 -13.82 -23.06 26.06
CA HIS A 23 -13.55 -24.28 25.30
C HIS A 23 -12.48 -25.15 25.99
N GLU A 24 -11.37 -24.55 26.45
CA GLU A 24 -10.33 -25.26 27.20
C GLU A 24 -10.88 -25.97 28.45
N GLN A 25 -11.76 -25.30 29.19
CA GLN A 25 -12.40 -25.85 30.39
C GLN A 25 -13.33 -27.02 30.06
N ILE A 26 -14.19 -26.89 29.04
CA ILE A 26 -15.14 -27.95 28.66
C ILE A 26 -14.42 -29.18 28.12
N HIS A 27 -13.40 -28.98 27.29
CA HIS A 27 -12.73 -30.06 26.59
C HIS A 27 -11.47 -30.57 27.31
N ASN A 28 -11.16 -30.02 28.49
CA ASN A 28 -9.94 -30.30 29.26
C ASN A 28 -8.68 -30.31 28.37
N THR A 29 -8.53 -29.23 27.61
CA THR A 29 -7.46 -29.08 26.61
C THR A 29 -6.84 -27.70 26.71
N LYS A 30 -5.66 -27.53 26.12
CA LYS A 30 -5.04 -26.22 25.92
C LYS A 30 -5.01 -25.84 24.45
N VAL A 31 -5.24 -24.55 24.19
CA VAL A 31 -4.99 -23.92 22.89
C VAL A 31 -3.60 -23.33 22.97
N ASP A 32 -2.77 -23.68 21.99
CA ASP A 32 -1.35 -23.32 21.96
C ASP A 32 -1.11 -21.98 21.25
N LEU A 33 -1.97 -21.62 20.31
CA LEU A 33 -1.86 -20.43 19.47
C LEU A 33 -3.24 -19.92 19.03
N LEU A 34 -3.40 -18.60 18.99
CA LEU A 34 -4.50 -17.91 18.32
C LEU A 34 -3.97 -17.21 17.06
N LEU A 35 -4.62 -17.45 15.92
CA LEU A 35 -4.38 -16.76 14.66
C LEU A 35 -5.58 -15.89 14.31
N CYS A 36 -5.38 -14.58 14.19
CA CYS A 36 -6.43 -13.62 13.82
C CYS A 36 -6.23 -13.14 12.38
N CYS A 37 -7.27 -13.27 11.57
CA CYS A 37 -7.21 -13.01 10.13
C CYS A 37 -7.45 -11.54 9.76
N GLY A 38 -7.51 -10.63 10.72
CA GLY A 38 -7.55 -9.18 10.50
C GLY A 38 -8.66 -8.49 11.25
N ASP A 39 -8.85 -7.20 10.96
CA ASP A 39 -9.69 -6.28 11.72
C ASP A 39 -9.45 -6.42 13.23
N PHE A 40 -8.17 -6.50 13.60
CA PHE A 40 -7.76 -6.71 14.99
C PHE A 40 -8.10 -5.51 15.87
N GLN A 41 -8.01 -4.31 15.28
CA GLN A 41 -8.31 -3.02 15.90
C GLN A 41 -7.39 -2.74 17.12
N ALA A 42 -6.08 -2.72 16.86
CA ALA A 42 -5.03 -2.48 17.86
C ALA A 42 -4.95 -1.03 18.39
N VAL A 43 -6.07 -0.47 18.87
CA VAL A 43 -6.17 0.93 19.33
C VAL A 43 -5.62 1.09 20.74
N ARG A 44 -4.54 1.86 20.91
CA ARG A 44 -3.83 2.04 22.20
C ARG A 44 -4.41 3.17 23.04
N ASN A 45 -4.81 4.27 22.40
CA ASN A 45 -5.37 5.48 23.02
C ASN A 45 -6.34 6.20 22.06
N GLU A 46 -6.91 7.33 22.48
CA GLU A 46 -7.90 8.08 21.69
C GLU A 46 -7.32 8.66 20.40
N LYS A 47 -5.99 8.87 20.29
CA LYS A 47 -5.37 9.40 19.07
C LYS A 47 -5.32 8.35 17.96
N ASP A 48 -5.15 7.09 18.30
CA ASP A 48 -5.21 5.99 17.33
C ASP A 48 -6.59 5.91 16.65
N MET A 49 -7.66 6.41 17.28
CA MET A 49 -9.00 6.47 16.66
C MET A 49 -9.06 7.35 15.42
N ASP A 50 -8.21 8.37 15.32
CA ASP A 50 -8.13 9.22 14.13
C ASP A 50 -7.53 8.46 12.94
N SER A 51 -6.86 7.34 13.23
CA SER A 51 -6.24 6.43 12.26
C SER A 51 -7.06 5.17 12.01
N LEU A 52 -8.31 5.12 12.49
CA LEU A 52 -9.26 4.02 12.27
C LEU A 52 -10.25 4.38 11.15
N SER A 53 -10.27 3.58 10.08
CA SER A 53 -11.19 3.76 8.94
C SER A 53 -12.59 3.21 9.25
N VAL A 54 -13.23 3.75 10.29
CA VAL A 54 -14.60 3.42 10.72
C VAL A 54 -15.40 4.72 10.82
N PRO A 55 -16.68 4.76 10.40
CA PRO A 55 -17.49 5.95 10.57
C PRO A 55 -17.55 6.39 12.05
N ILE A 56 -17.44 7.69 12.31
CA ILE A 56 -17.27 8.24 13.68
C ILE A 56 -18.30 7.70 14.68
N LYS A 57 -19.56 7.52 14.26
CA LYS A 57 -20.65 7.03 15.11
C LYS A 57 -20.48 5.57 15.60
N TYR A 58 -19.62 4.77 14.98
CA TYR A 58 -19.39 3.36 15.34
C TYR A 58 -18.01 3.13 15.95
N ARG A 59 -17.19 4.18 16.11
CA ARG A 59 -15.87 4.07 16.74
C ARG A 59 -16.01 3.81 18.24
N GLU A 60 -15.38 2.74 18.71
CA GLU A 60 -15.36 2.37 20.12
C GLU A 60 -13.94 1.96 20.54
N MET A 61 -13.54 2.35 21.75
CA MET A 61 -12.20 2.06 22.30
C MET A 61 -11.89 0.58 22.48
N LYS A 62 -12.95 -0.23 22.63
CA LYS A 62 -12.89 -1.67 22.87
C LYS A 62 -11.86 -2.02 23.96
N SER A 63 -11.08 -3.08 23.77
CA SER A 63 -10.29 -3.71 24.85
C SER A 63 -8.78 -3.74 24.63
N PHE A 64 -8.26 -3.50 23.41
CA PHE A 64 -6.83 -3.65 23.11
C PHE A 64 -5.91 -2.82 24.03
N TRP A 65 -6.29 -1.59 24.36
CA TRP A 65 -5.52 -0.71 25.25
C TRP A 65 -5.19 -1.32 26.62
N LYS A 66 -6.02 -2.26 27.11
CA LYS A 66 -5.75 -2.99 28.37
C LYS A 66 -4.55 -3.93 28.24
N TYR A 67 -4.43 -4.61 27.09
CA TYR A 67 -3.31 -5.49 26.77
C TYR A 67 -2.05 -4.68 26.50
N TYR A 68 -2.18 -3.59 25.74
CA TYR A 68 -1.08 -2.66 25.47
C TYR A 68 -0.51 -2.04 26.75
N SER A 69 -1.36 -1.65 27.70
CA SER A 69 -0.94 -1.05 28.97
C SER A 69 -0.28 -2.05 29.94
N GLY A 70 -0.56 -3.35 29.77
CA GLY A 70 -0.19 -4.42 30.70
C GLY A 70 -1.21 -4.64 31.83
N GLN A 71 -2.39 -4.02 31.76
CA GLN A 71 -3.49 -4.30 32.69
C GLN A 71 -4.03 -5.72 32.51
N GLU A 72 -4.07 -6.19 31.27
CA GLU A 72 -4.42 -7.57 30.91
C GLU A 72 -3.25 -8.20 30.14
N VAL A 73 -3.16 -9.52 30.15
CA VAL A 73 -2.17 -10.29 29.38
C VAL A 73 -2.92 -11.30 28.52
N ALA A 74 -2.58 -11.39 27.24
CA ALA A 74 -3.20 -12.38 26.36
C ALA A 74 -2.94 -13.80 26.90
N PRO A 75 -3.98 -14.60 27.19
CA PRO A 75 -3.84 -15.89 27.85
C PRO A 75 -3.25 -16.99 26.95
N VAL A 76 -3.20 -16.73 25.64
CA VAL A 76 -2.65 -17.60 24.61
C VAL A 76 -1.78 -16.74 23.68
N PRO A 77 -0.61 -17.24 23.21
CA PRO A 77 0.13 -16.58 22.16
C PRO A 77 -0.80 -16.24 20.99
N THR A 78 -0.77 -15.00 20.54
CA THR A 78 -1.68 -14.48 19.52
C THR A 78 -0.87 -13.86 18.39
N ILE A 79 -1.05 -14.35 17.17
CA ILE A 79 -0.48 -13.75 15.95
C ILE A 79 -1.63 -13.19 15.12
N PHE A 80 -1.49 -11.96 14.63
CA PHE A 80 -2.50 -11.34 13.77
C PHE A 80 -1.89 -10.65 12.55
N ILE A 81 -2.68 -10.56 11.49
CA ILE A 81 -2.48 -9.66 10.35
C ILE A 81 -3.46 -8.49 10.44
N GLY A 82 -3.25 -7.42 9.67
CA GLY A 82 -4.17 -6.28 9.63
C GLY A 82 -5.32 -6.50 8.64
N GLY A 83 -6.48 -5.93 8.92
CA GLY A 83 -7.61 -5.78 7.97
C GLY A 83 -7.79 -4.33 7.52
N ASN A 84 -9.04 -3.89 7.34
CA ASN A 84 -9.42 -2.51 7.01
C ASN A 84 -9.80 -1.65 8.23
N HIS A 85 -10.13 -2.28 9.37
CA HIS A 85 -10.48 -1.60 10.62
C HIS A 85 -9.33 -1.63 11.62
N GLU A 86 -8.25 -0.93 11.29
CA GLU A 86 -7.03 -0.93 12.09
C GLU A 86 -6.62 0.45 12.60
N ALA A 87 -5.92 0.47 13.73
CA ALA A 87 -5.09 1.61 14.14
C ALA A 87 -3.87 1.70 13.21
N SER A 88 -4.08 2.24 12.01
CA SER A 88 -3.11 2.14 10.90
C SER A 88 -1.78 2.83 11.22
N ASN A 89 -1.81 3.88 12.04
CA ASN A 89 -0.62 4.55 12.56
C ASN A 89 0.21 3.62 13.45
N TYR A 90 -0.41 2.83 14.33
CA TYR A 90 0.31 1.90 15.17
C TYR A 90 0.83 0.69 14.38
N LEU A 91 0.03 0.14 13.47
CA LEU A 91 0.52 -0.96 12.62
C LEU A 91 1.66 -0.51 11.70
N TRP A 92 1.70 0.76 11.31
CA TRP A 92 2.82 1.33 10.55
C TRP A 92 4.14 1.33 11.35
N GLU A 93 4.10 1.63 12.65
CA GLU A 93 5.27 1.51 13.55
C GLU A 93 5.90 0.10 13.54
N LEU A 94 5.06 -0.91 13.26
CA LEU A 94 5.39 -2.33 13.23
C LEU A 94 5.28 -2.91 11.81
N TYR A 95 5.59 -2.11 10.77
CA TYR A 95 5.49 -2.54 9.36
C TYR A 95 6.18 -3.89 9.08
N TYR A 96 7.36 -4.13 9.68
CA TYR A 96 8.14 -5.37 9.54
C TYR A 96 7.70 -6.51 10.48
N GLY A 97 6.63 -6.30 11.26
CA GLY A 97 6.16 -7.19 12.32
C GLY A 97 6.84 -6.93 13.67
N GLY A 98 6.18 -7.35 14.75
CA GLY A 98 6.68 -7.20 16.11
C GLY A 98 5.58 -7.37 17.16
N TRP A 99 5.94 -7.35 18.44
CA TRP A 99 4.95 -7.45 19.51
C TRP A 99 4.15 -6.15 19.60
N ALA A 100 2.85 -6.25 19.36
CA ALA A 100 1.90 -5.15 19.54
C ALA A 100 1.50 -4.97 21.01
N ALA A 101 1.60 -6.04 21.79
CA ALA A 101 1.51 -6.07 23.25
C ALA A 101 2.19 -7.35 23.75
N THR A 102 2.33 -7.52 25.06
CA THR A 102 2.84 -8.78 25.63
C THR A 102 2.00 -9.96 25.15
N ASN A 103 2.65 -10.94 24.52
CA ASN A 103 2.04 -12.17 23.97
C ASN A 103 1.07 -11.95 22.78
N ILE A 104 1.08 -10.77 22.16
CA ILE A 104 0.33 -10.43 20.94
C ILE A 104 1.31 -9.92 19.87
N TYR A 105 1.51 -10.69 18.80
CA TYR A 105 2.46 -10.41 17.73
C TYR A 105 1.72 -9.99 16.45
N PHE A 106 2.05 -8.81 15.94
CA PHE A 106 1.64 -8.39 14.60
C PHE A 106 2.61 -8.95 13.58
N LEU A 107 2.10 -9.62 12.55
CA LEU A 107 2.93 -10.24 11.52
C LEU A 107 3.64 -9.22 10.61
N GLY A 108 3.16 -7.98 10.57
CA GLY A 108 3.60 -6.93 9.65
C GLY A 108 2.64 -6.75 8.49
N TYR A 109 2.95 -5.82 7.58
CA TYR A 109 2.16 -5.61 6.36
C TYR A 109 2.22 -6.84 5.43
N ALA A 110 3.38 -7.50 5.42
CA ALA A 110 3.56 -8.89 5.04
C ALA A 110 4.64 -9.48 5.96
N GLY A 111 4.59 -10.78 6.22
CA GLY A 111 5.55 -11.40 7.13
C GLY A 111 5.54 -12.92 7.10
N VAL A 112 6.65 -13.51 7.54
CA VAL A 112 6.74 -14.94 7.88
C VAL A 112 7.44 -15.08 9.22
N VAL A 113 6.87 -15.91 10.09
CA VAL A 113 7.46 -16.31 11.37
C VAL A 113 7.37 -17.82 11.55
N LYS A 114 8.14 -18.35 12.50
CA LYS A 114 8.04 -19.74 12.94
C LYS A 114 7.37 -19.80 14.30
N PHE A 115 6.56 -20.83 14.52
CA PHE A 115 5.96 -21.13 15.82
C PHE A 115 6.00 -22.63 16.07
N GLY A 116 6.86 -23.08 16.98
CA GLY A 116 7.24 -24.50 17.05
C GLY A 116 7.86 -24.96 15.73
N ASN A 117 7.31 -26.01 15.12
CA ASN A 117 7.73 -26.50 13.81
C ASN A 117 6.93 -25.91 12.63
N LEU A 118 6.00 -24.98 12.89
CA LEU A 118 5.15 -24.39 11.86
C LEU A 118 5.78 -23.14 11.27
N ARG A 119 5.68 -23.01 9.94
CA ARG A 119 6.03 -21.78 9.21
C ARG A 119 4.75 -21.05 8.80
N ILE A 120 4.56 -19.84 9.34
CA ILE A 120 3.32 -19.07 9.24
C ILE A 120 3.61 -17.79 8.47
N GLY A 121 3.04 -17.68 7.26
CA GLY A 121 3.10 -16.48 6.44
C GLY A 121 1.79 -15.68 6.49
N GLY A 122 1.83 -14.42 6.07
CA GLY A 122 0.60 -13.66 5.89
C GLY A 122 0.77 -12.33 5.18
N LEU A 123 -0.36 -11.84 4.70
CA LEU A 123 -0.53 -10.59 3.97
C LEU A 123 -1.65 -9.78 4.64
N SER A 124 -1.30 -8.62 5.16
CA SER A 124 -2.24 -7.70 5.79
C SER A 124 -2.95 -6.83 4.74
N GLY A 125 -4.18 -6.43 5.07
CA GLY A 125 -4.95 -5.45 4.31
C GLY A 125 -5.91 -6.06 3.29
N ILE A 126 -6.59 -5.17 2.56
CA ILE A 126 -7.55 -5.51 1.52
C ILE A 126 -7.09 -5.04 0.14
N TYR A 127 -7.51 -5.71 -0.93
CA TYR A 127 -7.06 -5.39 -2.28
C TYR A 127 -7.93 -4.30 -2.92
N LYS A 128 -7.28 -3.21 -3.36
CA LYS A 128 -7.87 -2.23 -4.29
C LYS A 128 -6.91 -1.96 -5.45
N GLY A 129 -7.37 -2.24 -6.67
CA GLY A 129 -6.51 -2.19 -7.86
C GLY A 129 -5.83 -0.85 -8.13
N ARG A 130 -6.49 0.27 -7.79
CA ARG A 130 -5.94 1.63 -7.98
C ARG A 130 -4.72 1.94 -7.12
N ASP A 131 -4.63 1.35 -5.93
CA ASP A 131 -3.57 1.61 -4.95
C ASP A 131 -2.50 0.52 -4.98
N TYR A 132 -2.79 -0.64 -5.58
CA TYR A 132 -1.91 -1.82 -5.57
C TYR A 132 -0.48 -1.53 -6.03
N ARG A 133 -0.32 -0.76 -7.11
CA ARG A 133 0.99 -0.41 -7.66
C ARG A 133 1.63 0.81 -6.99
N SER A 134 0.95 1.50 -6.09
CA SER A 134 1.56 2.62 -5.38
C SER A 134 2.50 2.15 -4.28
N GLY A 135 3.42 3.00 -3.85
CA GLY A 135 4.09 2.80 -2.57
C GLY A 135 3.22 3.18 -1.39
N HIS A 136 3.84 3.15 -0.21
CA HIS A 136 3.27 3.56 1.06
C HIS A 136 3.64 5.01 1.39
N TYR A 137 2.82 5.94 0.90
CA TYR A 137 3.03 7.40 1.01
C TYR A 137 2.18 8.05 2.10
N GLU A 138 1.23 7.30 2.66
CA GLU A 138 0.23 7.77 3.60
C GLU A 138 0.85 8.02 4.98
N ARG A 139 0.55 9.16 5.59
CA ARG A 139 1.01 9.49 6.94
C ARG A 139 -0.09 10.24 7.72
N PRO A 140 -0.17 10.08 9.05
CA PRO A 140 -1.03 10.91 9.87
C PRO A 140 -0.64 12.40 9.77
N PRO A 141 -1.60 13.34 9.89
CA PRO A 141 -3.04 13.09 9.94
C PRO A 141 -3.57 12.62 8.58
N TYR A 142 -4.28 11.51 8.57
CA TYR A 142 -4.86 10.96 7.35
C TYR A 142 -6.07 11.79 6.91
N ASN A 143 -6.21 12.00 5.60
CA ASN A 143 -7.46 12.46 5.00
C ASN A 143 -8.34 11.25 4.61
N ASN A 144 -9.56 11.52 4.11
CA ASN A 144 -10.54 10.49 3.72
C ASN A 144 -10.03 9.48 2.67
N SER A 145 -9.05 9.86 1.85
CA SER A 145 -8.45 8.98 0.86
C SER A 145 -7.31 8.17 1.48
N THR A 146 -6.38 8.84 2.15
CA THR A 146 -5.17 8.19 2.70
C THR A 146 -5.49 7.26 3.87
N ILE A 147 -6.57 7.52 4.61
CA ILE A 147 -7.01 6.61 5.68
C ILE A 147 -7.49 5.27 5.13
N LYS A 148 -7.98 5.26 3.89
CA LYS A 148 -8.38 4.03 3.20
C LYS A 148 -7.19 3.36 2.53
N SER A 149 -6.37 4.13 1.82
CA SER A 149 -5.27 3.56 1.05
C SER A 149 -4.15 2.99 1.91
N VAL A 150 -3.98 3.43 3.17
CA VAL A 150 -2.91 2.93 4.07
C VAL A 150 -3.00 1.42 4.34
N TYR A 151 -4.21 0.85 4.41
CA TYR A 151 -4.38 -0.60 4.63
C TYR A 151 -4.60 -1.39 3.34
N HIS A 152 -4.51 -0.77 2.16
CA HIS A 152 -4.62 -1.54 0.92
C HIS A 152 -3.34 -2.35 0.65
N VAL A 153 -3.50 -3.57 0.15
CA VAL A 153 -2.38 -4.43 -0.27
C VAL A 153 -1.53 -3.73 -1.33
N ARG A 154 -0.18 -3.81 -1.21
CA ARG A 154 0.76 -3.30 -2.21
C ARG A 154 1.48 -4.41 -2.97
N GLU A 155 1.80 -4.11 -4.23
CA GLU A 155 2.59 -4.97 -5.12
C GLU A 155 3.95 -5.30 -4.51
N TYR A 156 4.59 -4.34 -3.84
CA TYR A 156 5.86 -4.56 -3.15
C TYR A 156 5.79 -5.68 -2.09
N ASP A 157 4.77 -5.66 -1.23
CA ASP A 157 4.58 -6.65 -0.17
C ASP A 157 4.32 -8.05 -0.75
N VAL A 158 3.52 -8.11 -1.82
CA VAL A 158 3.22 -9.35 -2.55
C VAL A 158 4.46 -9.89 -3.25
N HIS A 159 5.26 -9.03 -3.90
CA HIS A 159 6.49 -9.44 -4.58
C HIS A 159 7.52 -10.04 -3.60
N LYS A 160 7.63 -9.52 -2.37
CA LYS A 160 8.45 -10.13 -1.33
C LYS A 160 7.99 -11.56 -1.03
N LEU A 161 6.69 -11.76 -0.79
CA LEU A 161 6.13 -13.07 -0.51
C LEU A 161 6.28 -14.04 -1.69
N MET A 162 6.22 -13.55 -2.94
CA MET A 162 6.45 -14.36 -4.14
C MET A 162 7.89 -14.90 -4.25
N GLN A 163 8.86 -14.34 -3.50
CA GLN A 163 10.24 -14.84 -3.47
C GLN A 163 10.43 -16.05 -2.56
N LEU A 164 9.43 -16.43 -1.75
CA LEU A 164 9.54 -17.58 -0.86
C LEU A 164 9.66 -18.88 -1.68
N GLU A 165 10.65 -19.69 -1.31
CA GLU A 165 10.89 -21.02 -1.89
C GLU A 165 10.59 -22.13 -0.87
N GLU A 166 10.85 -21.89 0.41
CA GLU A 166 10.51 -22.86 1.45
C GLU A 166 9.00 -23.01 1.62
N PRO A 167 8.50 -24.24 1.87
CA PRO A 167 7.08 -24.49 2.04
C PRO A 167 6.53 -23.79 3.29
N LEU A 168 5.30 -23.32 3.19
CA LEU A 168 4.54 -22.76 4.31
C LEU A 168 3.51 -23.76 4.83
N ASP A 169 3.34 -23.82 6.14
CA ASP A 169 2.27 -24.60 6.75
C ASP A 169 0.96 -23.83 6.73
N ILE A 170 1.02 -22.54 7.09
CA ILE A 170 -0.15 -21.68 7.23
C ILE A 170 0.11 -20.36 6.51
N PHE A 171 -0.91 -19.88 5.79
CA PHE A 171 -0.93 -18.52 5.25
C PHE A 171 -2.20 -17.78 5.69
N LEU A 172 -2.05 -16.52 6.07
CA LEU A 172 -3.14 -15.63 6.47
C LEU A 172 -3.35 -14.52 5.45
N SER A 173 -4.60 -14.23 5.09
CA SER A 173 -4.96 -13.00 4.37
C SER A 173 -6.31 -12.50 4.87
N HIS A 174 -6.51 -11.18 4.96
CA HIS A 174 -7.82 -10.67 5.39
C HIS A 174 -8.89 -10.96 4.34
N ASP A 175 -8.66 -10.45 3.13
CA ASP A 175 -9.46 -10.78 1.96
C ASP A 175 -9.29 -12.23 1.52
N TRP A 176 -10.35 -12.77 0.92
CA TRP A 176 -10.32 -14.11 0.33
C TRP A 176 -9.54 -14.08 -0.99
N PRO A 177 -8.82 -15.15 -1.36
CA PRO A 177 -8.32 -15.32 -2.71
C PRO A 177 -9.47 -15.33 -3.73
N VAL A 178 -9.38 -14.51 -4.78
CA VAL A 178 -10.37 -14.55 -5.88
C VAL A 178 -10.48 -15.97 -6.44
N GLY A 179 -11.72 -16.43 -6.65
CA GLY A 179 -12.00 -17.75 -7.21
C GLY A 179 -12.00 -18.90 -6.20
N ILE A 180 -11.68 -18.65 -4.92
CA ILE A 180 -11.69 -19.70 -3.88
C ILE A 180 -13.04 -20.39 -3.73
N THR A 181 -14.12 -19.70 -4.10
CA THR A 181 -15.50 -20.22 -4.06
C THR A 181 -15.72 -21.41 -4.99
N ASP A 182 -14.90 -21.58 -6.02
CA ASP A 182 -14.99 -22.72 -6.95
C ASP A 182 -14.58 -24.04 -6.29
N TYR A 183 -13.86 -23.97 -5.18
CA TYR A 183 -13.28 -25.10 -4.46
C TYR A 183 -14.08 -25.50 -3.22
N GLY A 184 -15.26 -24.91 -3.03
CA GLY A 184 -16.18 -25.17 -1.91
C GLY A 184 -17.65 -25.12 -2.33
N ASP A 185 -18.56 -25.06 -1.36
CA ASP A 185 -20.00 -25.06 -1.62
C ASP A 185 -20.51 -23.63 -1.92
N SER A 186 -20.23 -23.16 -3.14
CA SER A 186 -20.66 -21.84 -3.61
C SER A 186 -22.18 -21.67 -3.63
N ARG A 187 -22.95 -22.76 -3.80
CA ARG A 187 -24.42 -22.71 -3.79
C ARG A 187 -24.96 -22.30 -2.42
N THR A 188 -24.48 -22.94 -1.36
CA THR A 188 -24.86 -22.56 0.02
C THR A 188 -24.38 -21.16 0.37
N LEU A 189 -23.20 -20.74 -0.10
CA LEU A 189 -22.70 -19.38 0.09
C LEU A 189 -23.62 -18.34 -0.55
N ILE A 190 -24.00 -18.53 -1.82
CA ILE A 190 -24.91 -17.63 -2.55
C ILE A 190 -26.30 -17.61 -1.92
N GLN A 191 -26.79 -18.75 -1.41
CA GLN A 191 -28.06 -18.77 -0.66
C GLN A 191 -28.01 -17.90 0.61
N GLN A 192 -26.87 -17.87 1.29
CA GLN A 192 -26.67 -17.05 2.50
C GLN A 192 -26.42 -15.58 2.18
N LYS A 193 -25.65 -15.31 1.13
CA LYS A 193 -25.29 -13.96 0.67
C LYS A 193 -25.52 -13.84 -0.85
N PRO A 194 -26.77 -13.60 -1.29
CA PRO A 194 -27.13 -13.58 -2.72
C PRO A 194 -26.38 -12.55 -3.56
N PHE A 195 -25.96 -11.44 -2.97
CA PHE A 195 -25.20 -10.39 -3.64
C PHE A 195 -23.80 -10.84 -4.09
N PHE A 196 -23.24 -11.91 -3.51
CA PHE A 196 -21.99 -12.50 -3.98
C PHE A 196 -22.13 -13.20 -5.33
N GLN A 197 -23.34 -13.51 -5.81
CA GLN A 197 -23.52 -14.25 -7.05
C GLN A 197 -22.81 -13.57 -8.23
N GLU A 198 -23.07 -12.27 -8.42
CA GLU A 198 -22.49 -11.51 -9.52
C GLU A 198 -20.96 -11.44 -9.42
N GLU A 199 -20.43 -11.21 -8.22
CA GLU A 199 -18.99 -11.10 -7.99
C GLU A 199 -18.25 -12.44 -8.14
N ILE A 200 -18.90 -13.55 -7.78
CA ILE A 200 -18.37 -14.90 -7.98
C ILE A 200 -18.33 -15.23 -9.47
N GLU A 201 -19.41 -14.93 -10.21
CA GLU A 201 -19.51 -15.15 -11.66
C GLU A 201 -18.49 -14.27 -12.42
N ALA A 202 -18.33 -13.01 -12.02
CA ALA A 202 -17.39 -12.06 -12.61
C ALA A 202 -15.93 -12.23 -12.17
N LYS A 203 -15.65 -13.13 -11.21
CA LYS A 203 -14.31 -13.31 -10.59
C LYS A 203 -13.74 -12.01 -10.01
N THR A 204 -14.60 -11.28 -9.31
CA THR A 204 -14.24 -10.03 -8.60
C THR A 204 -14.31 -10.15 -7.09
N LEU A 205 -14.97 -11.18 -6.55
CA LEU A 205 -15.04 -11.40 -5.10
C LEU A 205 -13.66 -11.76 -4.53
N GLY A 206 -13.07 -10.84 -3.77
CA GLY A 206 -11.81 -11.04 -3.05
C GLY A 206 -10.57 -10.40 -3.70
N SER A 207 -9.40 -10.86 -3.28
CA SER A 207 -8.08 -10.32 -3.61
C SER A 207 -7.38 -11.12 -4.73
N LYS A 208 -7.09 -10.45 -5.85
CA LYS A 208 -6.31 -11.02 -6.96
C LYS A 208 -4.86 -11.36 -6.53
N PRO A 209 -4.16 -10.50 -5.78
CA PRO A 209 -2.82 -10.86 -5.28
C PRO A 209 -2.83 -12.04 -4.32
N ALA A 210 -3.86 -12.18 -3.48
CA ALA A 210 -4.00 -13.36 -2.61
C ALA A 210 -4.16 -14.66 -3.43
N ALA A 211 -4.89 -14.62 -4.55
CA ALA A 211 -5.00 -15.76 -5.46
C ALA A 211 -3.65 -16.13 -6.10
N GLN A 212 -2.85 -15.15 -6.51
CA GLN A 212 -1.49 -15.38 -7.04
C GLN A 212 -0.58 -16.03 -5.99
N LEU A 213 -0.65 -15.56 -4.75
CA LEU A 213 0.11 -16.12 -3.64
C LEU A 213 -0.34 -17.54 -3.29
N LEU A 214 -1.65 -17.81 -3.31
CA LEU A 214 -2.19 -19.16 -3.10
C LEU A 214 -1.67 -20.15 -4.14
N GLU A 215 -1.64 -19.76 -5.42
CA GLU A 215 -1.13 -20.59 -6.51
C GLU A 215 0.39 -20.82 -6.41
N LYS A 216 1.16 -19.79 -6.02
CA LYS A 216 2.63 -19.87 -5.89
C LYS A 216 3.06 -20.64 -4.65
N LEU A 217 2.51 -20.31 -3.48
CA LEU A 217 3.00 -20.75 -2.17
C LEU A 217 2.41 -22.08 -1.72
N LYS A 218 1.18 -22.40 -2.15
CA LYS A 218 0.49 -23.68 -1.90
C LYS A 218 0.59 -24.15 -0.44
N PRO A 219 0.27 -23.30 0.55
CA PRO A 219 0.41 -23.66 1.96
C PRO A 219 -0.55 -24.80 2.33
N ARG A 220 -0.26 -25.56 3.40
CA ARG A 220 -1.18 -26.62 3.86
C ARG A 220 -2.54 -26.05 4.28
N TYR A 221 -2.53 -24.86 4.89
CA TYR A 221 -3.71 -24.14 5.34
C TYR A 221 -3.70 -22.69 4.87
N TRP A 222 -4.87 -22.20 4.48
CA TRP A 222 -5.10 -20.79 4.18
C TRP A 222 -6.28 -20.29 5.00
N PHE A 223 -6.09 -19.22 5.78
CA PHE A 223 -7.13 -18.64 6.62
C PHE A 223 -7.44 -17.20 6.22
N SER A 224 -8.74 -16.88 6.14
CA SER A 224 -9.22 -15.54 5.79
C SER A 224 -10.45 -15.08 6.58
N ALA A 225 -10.83 -13.82 6.40
CA ALA A 225 -11.97 -13.20 7.08
C ALA A 225 -12.70 -12.21 6.15
N HIS A 226 -12.95 -10.98 6.61
CA HIS A 226 -13.54 -9.86 5.88
C HIS A 226 -15.02 -10.03 5.48
N LEU A 227 -15.37 -11.10 4.78
CA LEU A 227 -16.70 -11.30 4.18
C LEU A 227 -17.80 -11.74 5.17
N HIS A 228 -17.52 -11.71 6.47
CA HIS A 228 -18.44 -12.00 7.58
C HIS A 228 -19.33 -13.24 7.36
N CYS A 229 -18.70 -14.34 6.94
CA CYS A 229 -19.35 -15.63 6.81
C CYS A 229 -18.33 -16.76 6.92
N LYS A 230 -18.80 -17.94 7.35
CA LYS A 230 -17.97 -19.14 7.35
C LYS A 230 -18.00 -19.79 5.97
N PHE A 231 -16.82 -20.02 5.40
CA PHE A 231 -16.67 -20.79 4.17
C PHE A 231 -15.45 -21.71 4.25
N ALA A 232 -15.58 -22.91 3.71
CA ALA A 232 -14.49 -23.88 3.68
C ALA A 232 -14.34 -24.42 2.26
N ALA A 233 -13.10 -24.57 1.82
CA ALA A 233 -12.76 -25.05 0.49
C ALA A 233 -11.47 -25.89 0.53
N ALA A 234 -11.28 -26.73 -0.49
CA ALA A 234 -10.08 -27.54 -0.65
C ALA A 234 -9.51 -27.33 -2.05
N VAL A 235 -8.35 -26.67 -2.12
CA VAL A 235 -7.68 -26.35 -3.38
C VAL A 235 -6.65 -27.40 -3.67
N GLN A 236 -6.89 -28.22 -4.69
CA GLN A 236 -5.92 -29.20 -5.17
C GLN A 236 -4.95 -28.52 -6.13
N HIS A 237 -3.65 -28.63 -5.84
CA HIS A 237 -2.59 -28.05 -6.64
C HIS A 237 -1.94 -29.09 -7.54
N GLY A 238 -1.81 -28.77 -8.83
CA GLY A 238 -1.06 -29.57 -9.80
C GLY A 238 -1.42 -31.07 -9.80
N ASN A 239 -0.47 -31.89 -10.25
CA ASN A 239 -0.61 -33.35 -10.32
C ASN A 239 0.02 -34.07 -9.12
N ASP A 240 0.75 -33.36 -8.24
CA ASP A 240 1.38 -33.94 -7.05
C ASP A 240 0.37 -34.25 -5.94
N GLY A 241 -0.86 -33.77 -6.09
CA GLY A 241 -1.96 -34.02 -5.17
C GLY A 241 -1.87 -33.23 -3.86
N SER A 242 -0.99 -32.22 -3.78
CA SER A 242 -0.96 -31.30 -2.64
C SER A 242 -2.27 -30.52 -2.55
N VAL A 243 -2.76 -30.31 -1.32
CA VAL A 243 -4.06 -29.67 -1.08
C VAL A 243 -3.88 -28.57 -0.04
N THR A 244 -4.34 -27.36 -0.38
CA THR A 244 -4.55 -26.28 0.59
C THR A 244 -5.96 -26.38 1.15
N LYS A 245 -6.07 -26.46 2.48
CA LYS A 245 -7.35 -26.36 3.20
C LYS A 245 -7.63 -24.89 3.49
N PHE A 246 -8.63 -24.33 2.81
CA PHE A 246 -9.08 -22.96 3.03
C PHE A 246 -10.19 -22.92 4.07
N LEU A 247 -10.12 -21.95 4.99
CA LEU A 247 -11.19 -21.63 5.92
C LEU A 247 -11.29 -20.11 6.11
N ALA A 248 -12.48 -19.59 5.86
CA ALA A 248 -12.87 -18.25 6.26
C ALA A 248 -13.86 -18.27 7.42
N LEU A 249 -13.79 -17.27 8.28
CA LEU A 249 -14.62 -17.15 9.47
C LEU A 249 -15.29 -15.78 9.56
N ASP A 250 -16.34 -15.73 10.38
CA ASP A 250 -17.18 -14.56 10.61
C ASP A 250 -16.52 -13.57 11.60
N LYS A 251 -17.15 -12.41 11.80
CA LYS A 251 -16.78 -11.47 12.87
C LYS A 251 -17.23 -11.96 14.25
N CYS A 252 -16.49 -11.60 15.31
CA CYS A 252 -16.88 -11.90 16.68
C CYS A 252 -18.31 -11.40 16.98
N GLY A 253 -19.19 -12.30 17.45
CA GLY A 253 -20.55 -11.92 17.79
C GLY A 253 -21.49 -13.09 18.11
N PRO A 254 -22.67 -12.81 18.71
CA PRO A 254 -23.63 -13.84 19.09
C PRO A 254 -24.15 -14.65 17.89
N GLY A 255 -24.10 -15.98 17.99
CA GLY A 255 -24.58 -16.89 16.94
C GLY A 255 -23.72 -16.94 15.67
N LYS A 256 -22.64 -16.17 15.61
CA LYS A 256 -21.71 -16.10 14.48
C LYS A 256 -20.64 -17.18 14.57
N LYS A 257 -20.13 -17.61 13.42
CA LYS A 257 -19.09 -18.66 13.33
C LYS A 257 -17.70 -18.01 13.20
N PHE A 258 -17.29 -17.30 14.23
CA PHE A 258 -16.09 -16.45 14.24
C PHE A 258 -14.81 -17.15 14.70
N LEU A 259 -14.94 -18.27 15.41
CA LEU A 259 -13.81 -19.00 15.98
C LEU A 259 -13.89 -20.49 15.59
N GLN A 260 -12.76 -21.07 15.18
CA GLN A 260 -12.63 -22.50 14.99
C GLN A 260 -11.28 -23.00 15.51
N ILE A 261 -11.31 -24.03 16.36
CA ILE A 261 -10.09 -24.69 16.85
C ILE A 261 -9.79 -25.89 15.97
N ILE A 262 -8.55 -25.99 15.50
CA ILE A 262 -8.05 -27.09 14.68
C ILE A 262 -6.85 -27.76 15.35
N ASP A 263 -6.70 -29.05 15.07
CA ASP A 263 -5.53 -29.82 15.42
C ASP A 263 -4.57 -29.85 14.23
N ILE A 264 -3.34 -29.37 14.44
CA ILE A 264 -2.25 -29.46 13.47
C ILE A 264 -1.13 -30.31 14.07
N GLU A 265 -0.62 -31.25 13.28
CA GLU A 265 0.50 -32.10 13.67
C GLU A 265 1.74 -31.23 13.93
N SER A 266 2.27 -31.34 15.15
CA SER A 266 3.44 -30.58 15.59
C SER A 266 4.32 -31.47 16.46
N GLU A 267 5.63 -31.28 16.34
CA GLU A 267 6.55 -31.90 17.28
C GLU A 267 6.47 -31.23 18.67
N PRO A 268 6.77 -31.95 19.76
CA PRO A 268 6.89 -31.35 21.08
C PRO A 268 8.00 -30.29 21.09
N GLY A 269 7.72 -29.10 21.62
CA GLY A 269 8.71 -28.03 21.68
C GLY A 269 8.20 -26.80 22.42
N LEU A 270 9.06 -25.80 22.56
CA LEU A 270 8.65 -24.48 23.05
C LEU A 270 7.81 -23.80 21.95
N PHE A 271 6.59 -23.45 22.30
CA PHE A 271 5.64 -22.76 21.43
C PHE A 271 5.85 -21.25 21.55
N GLU A 272 6.94 -20.78 20.95
CA GLU A 272 7.35 -19.37 20.91
C GLU A 272 7.39 -18.88 19.45
N VAL A 273 7.16 -17.58 19.25
CA VAL A 273 7.34 -16.93 17.95
C VAL A 273 8.83 -16.71 17.70
N LEU A 274 9.32 -17.19 16.57
CA LEU A 274 10.70 -17.03 16.11
C LEU A 274 10.74 -16.37 14.73
N TYR A 275 11.79 -15.61 14.46
CA TYR A 275 12.03 -15.05 13.15
C TYR A 275 12.31 -16.14 12.11
N ASP A 276 11.81 -15.91 10.91
CA ASP A 276 12.10 -16.74 9.74
C ASP A 276 13.30 -16.19 8.96
N GLU A 277 14.32 -17.02 8.75
CA GLU A 277 15.57 -16.62 8.11
C GLU A 277 15.41 -16.24 6.63
N GLU A 278 14.60 -16.97 5.85
CA GLU A 278 14.38 -16.69 4.43
C GLU A 278 13.62 -15.37 4.28
N TRP A 279 12.59 -15.14 5.10
CA TRP A 279 11.82 -13.91 5.08
C TRP A 279 12.65 -12.67 5.45
N LEU A 280 13.52 -12.78 6.46
CA LEU A 280 14.40 -11.68 6.83
C LEU A 280 15.49 -11.43 5.75
N ALA A 281 15.95 -12.47 5.06
CA ALA A 281 16.83 -12.31 3.90
C ALA A 281 16.15 -11.57 2.74
N ILE A 282 14.92 -11.97 2.39
CA ILE A 282 14.09 -11.27 1.38
C ILE A 282 13.86 -9.81 1.81
N THR A 283 13.56 -9.59 3.09
CA THR A 283 13.35 -8.24 3.62
C THR A 283 14.61 -7.37 3.48
N ARG A 284 15.79 -7.96 3.66
CA ARG A 284 17.07 -7.27 3.47
C ARG A 284 17.30 -6.86 2.02
N GLU A 285 17.06 -7.76 1.06
CA GLU A 285 17.22 -7.47 -0.36
C GLU A 285 16.23 -6.41 -0.89
N PHE A 286 15.00 -6.43 -0.39
CA PHE A 286 13.95 -5.52 -0.85
C PHE A 286 14.00 -4.12 -0.21
N ASN A 287 14.74 -3.94 0.88
CA ASN A 287 14.76 -2.66 1.61
C ASN A 287 15.19 -1.47 0.72
N SER A 288 16.15 -1.69 -0.19
CA SER A 288 16.65 -0.66 -1.11
C SER A 288 15.58 -0.14 -2.08
N VAL A 289 14.55 -0.93 -2.37
CA VAL A 289 13.47 -0.60 -3.31
C VAL A 289 12.13 -0.33 -2.60
N PHE A 290 12.16 -0.13 -1.29
CA PHE A 290 10.96 0.16 -0.49
C PHE A 290 10.23 1.43 -1.00
N PRO A 291 9.00 1.29 -1.54
CA PRO A 291 8.34 2.39 -2.23
C PRO A 291 7.63 3.31 -1.24
N ARG A 292 8.18 4.51 -1.04
CA ARG A 292 7.64 5.53 -0.09
C ARG A 292 6.77 6.60 -0.73
N THR A 293 6.49 6.48 -2.02
CA THR A 293 5.75 7.48 -2.80
C THR A 293 4.62 6.81 -3.56
N GLN A 294 3.75 7.58 -4.21
CA GLN A 294 2.71 7.02 -5.09
C GLN A 294 3.28 6.28 -6.31
N ARG A 295 4.58 6.44 -6.61
CA ARG A 295 5.23 5.75 -7.72
C ARG A 295 5.40 4.25 -7.41
N PRO A 296 5.26 3.38 -8.42
CA PRO A 296 5.57 1.96 -8.27
C PRO A 296 7.00 1.69 -7.86
N ALA A 297 7.21 0.59 -7.13
CA ALA A 297 8.53 0.07 -6.84
C ALA A 297 9.22 -0.35 -8.15
N SER A 298 10.53 -0.09 -8.25
CA SER A 298 11.36 -0.63 -9.32
C SER A 298 12.06 -1.89 -8.80
N PHE A 299 11.74 -3.04 -9.38
CA PHE A 299 12.34 -4.32 -8.97
C PHE A 299 13.63 -4.67 -9.74
N SER A 300 14.10 -3.80 -10.65
CA SER A 300 15.24 -4.10 -11.53
C SER A 300 16.56 -4.28 -10.79
N SER A 301 16.70 -3.70 -9.60
CA SER A 301 17.91 -3.77 -8.77
C SER A 301 17.87 -4.85 -7.69
N VAL A 302 16.75 -5.56 -7.54
CA VAL A 302 16.64 -6.61 -6.52
C VAL A 302 17.39 -7.84 -6.99
N ALA A 303 18.37 -8.30 -6.19
CA ALA A 303 19.07 -9.54 -6.47
C ALA A 303 18.08 -10.71 -6.44
N MET A 304 18.10 -11.54 -7.50
CA MET A 304 17.26 -12.73 -7.57
C MET A 304 17.79 -13.88 -6.70
N ASP A 305 19.06 -13.85 -6.31
CA ASP A 305 19.67 -14.84 -5.42
C ASP A 305 19.86 -14.23 -4.02
N ILE A 306 19.10 -14.77 -3.06
CA ILE A 306 19.11 -14.32 -1.66
C ILE A 306 20.05 -15.14 -0.76
N GLN A 307 20.80 -16.11 -1.29
CA GLN A 307 21.55 -17.07 -0.46
C GLN A 307 22.62 -16.40 0.41
N GLU A 308 23.37 -15.44 -0.13
CA GLU A 308 24.35 -14.68 0.67
C GLU A 308 23.67 -13.92 1.82
N SER A 309 22.56 -13.23 1.52
CA SER A 309 21.74 -12.55 2.52
C SER A 309 21.20 -13.50 3.57
N ARG A 310 20.76 -14.69 3.16
CA ARG A 310 20.21 -15.71 4.04
C ARG A 310 21.25 -16.28 5.00
N GLU A 311 22.44 -16.61 4.51
CA GLU A 311 23.54 -17.05 5.36
C GLU A 311 23.97 -15.97 6.35
N TRP A 312 24.01 -14.72 5.90
CA TRP A 312 24.34 -13.58 6.74
C TRP A 312 23.29 -13.39 7.85
N VAL A 313 22.00 -13.41 7.50
CA VAL A 313 20.88 -13.28 8.44
C VAL A 313 20.89 -14.43 9.45
N ARG A 314 21.09 -15.68 9.00
CA ARG A 314 21.15 -16.85 9.88
C ARG A 314 22.20 -16.66 10.99
N LYS A 315 23.41 -16.23 10.64
CA LYS A 315 24.48 -15.98 11.63
C LYS A 315 24.08 -14.94 12.67
N LYS A 316 23.39 -13.87 12.25
CA LYS A 316 22.88 -12.82 13.16
C LYS A 316 21.75 -13.33 14.06
N LEU A 317 20.88 -14.19 13.53
CA LEU A 317 19.78 -14.77 14.30
C LEU A 317 20.24 -15.82 15.32
N GLU A 318 21.30 -16.58 15.02
CA GLU A 318 21.88 -17.57 15.95
C GLU A 318 22.30 -16.93 17.28
N GLU A 319 22.90 -15.74 17.25
CA GLU A 319 23.29 -14.97 18.44
C GLU A 319 22.07 -14.60 19.34
N ARG A 320 20.89 -14.48 18.74
CA ARG A 320 19.62 -14.17 19.43
C ARG A 320 18.70 -15.38 19.60
N GLN A 321 19.14 -16.58 19.21
CA GLN A 321 18.30 -17.78 19.17
C GLN A 321 16.99 -17.54 18.39
N PHE A 322 17.07 -16.75 17.31
CA PHE A 322 15.95 -16.42 16.42
C PHE A 322 14.78 -15.65 17.09
N LYS A 323 14.93 -15.18 18.33
CA LYS A 323 13.83 -14.52 19.06
C LYS A 323 13.60 -13.07 18.58
N PRO A 324 12.32 -12.66 18.42
CA PRO A 324 11.97 -11.25 18.20
C PRO A 324 12.45 -10.32 19.32
N PHE A 325 12.55 -9.02 19.01
CA PHE A 325 12.81 -8.00 20.03
C PHE A 325 11.61 -7.85 20.96
N GLU A 326 11.85 -7.57 22.24
CA GLU A 326 10.80 -7.50 23.26
C GLU A 326 9.82 -6.34 23.04
N PHE A 327 8.59 -6.49 23.53
CA PHE A 327 7.58 -5.44 23.48
C PHE A 327 8.02 -4.16 24.21
N VAL A 328 7.83 -3.00 23.56
CA VAL A 328 8.05 -1.68 24.16
C VAL A 328 6.87 -0.77 23.86
N LYS A 329 6.35 -0.09 24.90
CA LYS A 329 5.32 0.94 24.73
C LYS A 329 5.92 2.20 24.11
N THR A 330 5.40 2.59 22.95
CA THR A 330 5.78 3.80 22.20
C THR A 330 4.94 5.04 22.51
N VAL A 331 3.73 4.88 23.05
CA VAL A 331 2.81 5.98 23.42
C VAL A 331 2.11 5.69 24.75
N PRO A 332 1.54 6.70 25.43
CA PRO A 332 0.67 6.48 26.57
C PRO A 332 -0.56 5.66 26.17
N ALA A 333 -0.95 4.69 27.01
CA ALA A 333 -2.19 3.95 26.83
C ALA A 333 -3.40 4.80 27.23
N TYR A 334 -4.57 4.42 26.73
CA TYR A 334 -5.85 4.99 27.15
C TYR A 334 -6.02 4.97 28.67
N ASN A 335 -6.56 6.05 29.21
CA ASN A 335 -6.97 6.13 30.60
C ASN A 335 -8.41 6.64 30.68
N PRO A 336 -9.41 5.80 31.03
CA PRO A 336 -10.79 6.24 31.16
C PRO A 336 -11.00 7.41 32.14
N SER A 337 -10.07 7.63 33.07
CA SER A 337 -10.14 8.70 34.08
C SER A 337 -9.47 10.01 33.63
N GLN A 338 -8.74 10.02 32.52
CA GLN A 338 -7.97 11.18 32.05
C GLN A 338 -8.00 11.25 30.54
N ARG A 339 -8.51 12.36 29.99
CA ARG A 339 -8.42 12.61 28.55
C ARG A 339 -7.03 13.12 28.18
N ILE A 340 -6.44 12.53 27.14
CA ILE A 340 -5.17 13.00 26.56
C ILE A 340 -5.47 14.22 25.68
N PHE A 341 -5.07 15.41 26.15
CA PHE A 341 -5.20 16.66 25.39
C PHE A 341 -3.95 17.00 24.58
N ASP A 342 -2.88 16.21 24.71
CA ASP A 342 -1.61 16.53 24.09
C ASP A 342 -1.69 16.55 22.55
N PRO A 343 -0.90 17.41 21.90
CA PRO A 343 -0.78 17.43 20.45
C PRO A 343 -0.32 16.06 19.94
N ILE A 344 -0.69 15.74 18.70
CA ILE A 344 -0.29 14.48 18.04
C ILE A 344 1.24 14.40 18.08
N PRO A 345 1.85 13.43 18.78
CA PRO A 345 3.29 13.23 18.71
C PRO A 345 3.66 12.95 17.25
N GLU A 346 4.84 13.39 16.81
CA GLU A 346 5.49 12.80 15.64
C GLU A 346 5.42 11.27 15.77
N MET A 347 5.09 10.56 14.69
CA MET A 347 4.96 9.10 14.75
C MET A 347 6.22 8.51 15.39
N PRO A 348 6.10 7.84 16.54
CA PRO A 348 7.28 7.40 17.26
C PRO A 348 7.97 6.31 16.46
N GLN A 349 9.30 6.40 16.36
CA GLN A 349 10.08 5.28 15.84
C GLN A 349 10.02 4.13 16.85
N ASN A 350 9.52 2.97 16.43
CA ASN A 350 9.37 1.84 17.32
C ASN A 350 10.74 1.22 17.65
N PRO A 351 11.12 1.06 18.94
CA PRO A 351 12.38 0.45 19.32
C PRO A 351 12.59 -0.96 18.79
N GLN A 352 11.50 -1.75 18.64
CA GLN A 352 11.57 -3.10 18.06
C GLN A 352 11.99 -3.04 16.59
N THR A 353 11.36 -2.15 15.81
CA THR A 353 11.66 -1.94 14.39
C THR A 353 13.08 -1.41 14.21
N LEU A 354 13.50 -0.44 15.01
CA LEU A 354 14.87 0.08 14.99
C LEU A 354 15.89 -1.04 15.25
N SER A 355 15.67 -1.85 16.28
CA SER A 355 16.59 -2.94 16.65
C SER A 355 16.62 -4.05 15.58
N LEU A 356 15.49 -4.34 14.94
CA LEU A 356 15.42 -5.28 13.82
C LEU A 356 16.22 -4.78 12.62
N LEU A 357 16.07 -3.51 12.26
CA LEU A 357 16.80 -2.93 11.13
C LEU A 357 18.30 -2.82 11.44
N GLU A 358 18.69 -2.49 12.66
CA GLU A 358 20.09 -2.53 13.11
C GLU A 358 20.66 -3.96 13.00
N LEU A 359 19.92 -4.97 13.47
CA LEU A 359 20.31 -6.39 13.33
C LEU A 359 20.52 -6.79 11.87
N LEU A 360 19.72 -6.23 10.95
CA LEU A 360 19.80 -6.49 9.51
C LEU A 360 20.80 -5.59 8.77
N GLY A 361 21.39 -4.60 9.44
CA GLY A 361 22.27 -3.59 8.82
C GLY A 361 21.54 -2.69 7.82
N LEU A 362 20.27 -2.38 8.07
CA LEU A 362 19.39 -1.63 7.17
C LEU A 362 19.07 -0.23 7.70
N PRO A 363 18.86 0.76 6.81
CA PRO A 363 18.37 2.08 7.20
C PRO A 363 16.90 2.04 7.63
N TYR A 364 16.51 3.01 8.46
CA TYR A 364 15.11 3.26 8.80
C TYR A 364 14.41 4.06 7.70
N LEU A 365 13.34 3.51 7.13
CA LEU A 365 12.64 4.07 5.95
C LEU A 365 11.16 4.42 6.20
N LEU A 366 10.65 4.27 7.42
CA LEU A 366 9.20 4.46 7.69
C LEU A 366 8.82 5.92 7.94
N ASP A 367 9.79 6.79 8.18
CA ASP A 367 9.56 8.22 8.37
C ASP A 367 9.24 8.94 7.06
N SER A 368 8.60 10.08 7.20
CA SER A 368 8.26 11.03 6.13
C SER A 368 9.46 11.84 5.64
N SER A 369 10.66 11.62 6.19
CA SER A 369 11.86 12.28 5.70
C SER A 369 12.00 11.98 4.21
N PRO A 370 12.09 13.02 3.35
CA PRO A 370 12.53 12.80 1.98
C PRO A 370 13.82 11.99 2.04
N ILE A 371 14.06 11.18 1.03
CA ILE A 371 15.40 10.60 0.84
C ILE A 371 16.35 11.79 0.87
N ILE A 372 17.03 12.00 1.99
CA ILE A 372 18.30 12.68 1.95
C ILE A 372 19.14 11.63 1.28
N ASP A 373 19.30 11.77 -0.04
CA ASP A 373 20.33 11.05 -0.76
C ASP A 373 21.57 11.13 0.12
N ILE A 374 22.05 9.96 0.53
CA ILE A 374 23.23 9.79 1.38
C ILE A 374 24.23 10.85 0.97
N GLU A 375 24.62 11.70 1.93
CA GLU A 375 25.54 12.81 1.79
C GLU A 375 26.66 12.49 0.79
N SER A 376 26.41 12.76 -0.48
CA SER A 376 27.46 13.24 -1.35
C SER A 376 27.73 14.64 -0.82
N GLU A 377 29.01 14.91 -0.51
CA GLU A 377 29.44 16.24 -0.06
C GLU A 377 28.73 17.32 -0.88
N PRO A 378 28.37 18.48 -0.29
CA PRO A 378 27.67 19.55 -0.99
C PRO A 378 28.52 20.07 -2.15
N GLY A 379 28.48 19.36 -3.27
CA GLY A 379 28.86 19.83 -4.57
C GLY A 379 27.79 20.82 -4.99
N LEU A 380 28.23 21.96 -5.53
CA LEU A 380 27.35 22.86 -6.25
C LEU A 380 26.74 22.08 -7.43
N PHE A 381 25.56 21.50 -7.24
CA PHE A 381 24.73 21.06 -8.36
C PHE A 381 24.11 22.32 -8.97
N GLU A 382 24.59 22.68 -10.16
CA GLU A 382 24.04 23.78 -10.95
C GLU A 382 23.03 23.24 -11.97
N VAL A 383 21.88 23.91 -12.09
CA VAL A 383 20.94 23.65 -13.19
C VAL A 383 21.50 24.28 -14.46
N LEU A 384 21.59 23.49 -15.53
CA LEU A 384 22.06 23.92 -16.84
C LEU A 384 21.00 23.64 -17.92
N TYR A 385 21.01 24.43 -18.99
CA TYR A 385 20.23 24.15 -20.18
C TYR A 385 20.76 22.91 -20.90
N ASP A 386 19.84 22.03 -21.26
CA ASP A 386 20.12 20.92 -22.16
C ASP A 386 20.13 21.43 -23.61
N GLU A 387 21.29 21.29 -24.26
CA GLU A 387 21.52 21.74 -25.63
C GLU A 387 20.58 21.07 -26.64
N GLU A 388 20.37 19.76 -26.49
CA GLU A 388 19.55 18.96 -27.41
C GLU A 388 18.08 19.36 -27.29
N TRP A 389 17.59 19.51 -26.07
CA TRP A 389 16.23 19.96 -25.80
C TRP A 389 15.94 21.35 -26.34
N LEU A 390 16.89 22.28 -26.22
CA LEU A 390 16.75 23.62 -26.77
C LEU A 390 16.79 23.63 -28.31
N ALA A 391 17.58 22.74 -28.94
CA ALA A 391 17.56 22.56 -30.38
C ALA A 391 16.22 21.99 -30.87
N ILE A 392 15.68 20.99 -30.17
CA ILE A 392 14.35 20.44 -30.44
C ILE A 392 13.28 21.54 -30.29
N THR A 393 13.35 22.33 -29.22
CA THR A 393 12.42 23.45 -28.99
C THR A 393 12.44 24.45 -30.16
N ARG A 394 13.61 24.70 -30.74
CA ARG A 394 13.77 25.60 -31.89
C ARG A 394 13.11 25.06 -33.15
N GLU A 395 13.27 23.79 -33.48
CA GLU A 395 12.62 23.16 -34.65
C GLU A 395 11.10 23.14 -34.53
N PHE A 396 10.60 22.80 -33.34
CA PHE A 396 9.16 22.64 -33.10
C PHE A 396 8.42 23.96 -32.92
N ASN A 397 9.11 25.09 -32.75
CA ASN A 397 8.46 26.39 -32.59
C ASN A 397 7.62 26.78 -33.82
N SER A 398 8.01 26.34 -35.02
CA SER A 398 7.27 26.60 -36.27
C SER A 398 5.89 25.93 -36.32
N VAL A 399 5.72 24.82 -35.60
CA VAL A 399 4.48 24.03 -35.55
C VAL A 399 3.73 24.17 -34.23
N PHE A 400 4.10 25.18 -33.43
CA PHE A 400 3.43 25.48 -32.17
C PHE A 400 1.91 25.67 -32.40
N PRO A 401 1.05 24.85 -31.77
CA PRO A 401 -0.37 24.86 -32.06
C PRO A 401 -1.05 26.10 -31.49
N ARG A 402 -1.44 27.04 -32.37
CA ARG A 402 -2.16 28.28 -32.00
C ARG A 402 -3.67 28.19 -32.26
N THR A 403 -4.15 27.03 -32.69
CA THR A 403 -5.56 26.79 -33.02
C THR A 403 -6.02 25.45 -32.46
N GLN A 404 -7.33 25.19 -32.48
CA GLN A 404 -7.88 23.90 -32.09
C GLN A 404 -7.53 22.75 -33.07
N ARG A 405 -6.87 23.04 -34.20
CA ARG A 405 -6.42 22.01 -35.15
C ARG A 405 -5.09 21.41 -34.68
N PRO A 406 -4.90 20.08 -34.82
CA PRO A 406 -3.62 19.44 -34.54
C PRO A 406 -2.48 20.06 -35.36
N ALA A 407 -1.30 20.16 -34.75
CA ALA A 407 -0.09 20.56 -35.44
C ALA A 407 0.25 19.55 -36.54
N SER A 408 0.66 20.04 -37.72
CA SER A 408 1.14 19.19 -38.80
C SER A 408 2.65 19.05 -38.69
N PHE A 409 3.14 17.83 -38.45
CA PHE A 409 4.56 17.56 -38.27
C PHE A 409 5.30 17.26 -39.59
N SER A 410 4.59 17.28 -40.73
CA SER A 410 5.18 16.97 -42.04
C SER A 410 6.21 17.98 -42.52
N SER A 411 6.24 19.18 -41.93
CA SER A 411 7.20 20.25 -42.25
C SER A 411 8.34 20.41 -41.23
N VAL A 412 8.37 19.62 -40.16
CA VAL A 412 9.47 19.67 -39.17
C VAL A 412 10.61 18.80 -39.67
N ALA A 413 11.78 19.39 -39.90
CA ALA A 413 12.98 18.63 -40.21
C ALA A 413 13.37 17.79 -38.98
N MET A 414 13.60 16.48 -39.16
CA MET A 414 14.11 15.62 -38.07
C MET A 414 15.61 15.79 -37.84
N ASP A 415 16.31 16.51 -38.72
CA ASP A 415 17.73 16.83 -38.55
C ASP A 415 17.87 18.11 -37.71
N ILE A 416 18.24 17.94 -36.44
CA ILE A 416 18.42 19.03 -35.48
C ILE A 416 19.87 19.54 -35.43
N GLN A 417 20.77 19.03 -36.28
CA GLN A 417 22.22 19.28 -36.14
C GLN A 417 22.58 20.76 -36.28
N GLU A 418 21.98 21.46 -37.24
CA GLU A 418 22.19 22.90 -37.44
C GLU A 418 21.67 23.72 -36.24
N SER A 419 20.47 23.40 -35.75
CA SER A 419 19.89 24.03 -34.57
C SER A 419 20.68 23.73 -33.29
N ARG A 420 21.25 22.52 -33.18
CA ARG A 420 22.10 22.11 -32.06
C ARG A 420 23.42 22.89 -32.04
N GLU A 421 24.08 23.05 -33.18
CA GLU A 421 25.29 23.88 -33.31
C GLU A 421 25.00 25.35 -33.00
N TRP A 422 23.87 25.88 -33.47
CA TRP A 422 23.43 27.23 -33.15
C TRP A 422 23.21 27.43 -31.65
N VAL A 423 22.46 26.52 -31.01
CA VAL A 423 22.13 26.57 -29.58
C VAL A 423 23.40 26.45 -28.74
N ARG A 424 24.30 25.51 -29.06
CA ARG A 424 25.59 25.35 -28.36
C ARG A 424 26.36 26.67 -28.31
N LYS A 425 26.51 27.34 -29.46
CA LYS A 425 27.24 28.62 -29.54
C LYS A 425 26.62 29.70 -28.64
N LYS A 426 25.28 29.72 -28.54
CA LYS A 426 24.56 30.67 -27.67
C LYS A 426 24.63 30.32 -26.19
N LEU A 427 24.66 29.03 -25.85
CA LEU A 427 24.80 28.55 -24.49
C LEU A 427 26.22 28.71 -23.94
N GLU A 428 27.25 28.56 -24.77
CA GLU A 428 28.65 28.78 -24.38
C GLU A 428 28.88 30.19 -23.80
N GLU A 429 28.27 31.22 -24.41
CA GLU A 429 28.33 32.62 -23.92
C GLU A 429 27.73 32.77 -22.51
N ARG A 430 26.82 31.86 -22.11
CA ARG A 430 26.14 31.86 -20.79
C ARG A 430 26.60 30.75 -19.86
N GLN A 431 27.62 29.98 -20.24
CA GLN A 431 28.05 28.78 -19.51
C GLN A 431 26.87 27.82 -19.27
N PHE A 432 25.94 27.73 -20.23
CA PHE A 432 24.74 26.89 -20.17
C PHE A 432 23.77 27.24 -19.02
N LYS A 433 23.92 28.37 -18.33
CA LYS A 433 23.08 28.70 -17.17
C LYS A 433 21.70 29.25 -17.57
N PRO A 434 20.63 28.87 -16.83
CA PRO A 434 19.29 29.42 -17.02
C PRO A 434 19.23 30.92 -16.75
N PHE A 435 18.15 31.56 -17.21
CA PHE A 435 17.89 32.96 -16.86
C PHE A 435 17.48 33.08 -15.40
N GLU A 436 18.07 34.05 -14.70
CA GLU A 436 17.78 34.36 -13.30
C GLU A 436 16.28 34.56 -13.05
N PHE A 437 15.84 34.17 -11.87
CA PHE A 437 14.45 34.32 -11.47
C PHE A 437 14.01 35.79 -11.50
N VAL A 438 12.84 36.04 -12.10
CA VAL A 438 12.20 37.36 -12.09
C VAL A 438 10.79 37.23 -11.53
N LYS A 439 10.52 37.96 -10.44
CA LYS A 439 9.18 38.00 -9.85
C LYS A 439 8.21 38.75 -10.79
N THR A 440 7.28 38.02 -11.39
CA THR A 440 6.31 38.57 -12.37
C THR A 440 5.03 39.11 -11.74
N VAL A 441 4.68 38.66 -10.54
CA VAL A 441 3.51 39.12 -9.78
C VAL A 441 3.84 39.27 -8.28
N PRO A 442 3.16 40.15 -7.53
CA PRO A 442 3.31 40.25 -6.08
C PRO A 442 3.10 38.91 -5.37
N ALA A 443 3.78 38.71 -4.24
CA ALA A 443 3.58 37.51 -3.44
C ALA A 443 2.25 37.64 -2.67
N TYR A 444 1.56 36.53 -2.47
CA TYR A 444 0.32 36.50 -1.72
C TYR A 444 0.52 37.07 -0.30
N ASN A 445 -0.30 38.05 0.09
CA ASN A 445 -0.33 38.63 1.42
C ASN A 445 -1.69 38.35 2.07
N PRO A 446 -1.78 37.45 3.07
CA PRO A 446 -3.05 37.09 3.70
C PRO A 446 -3.71 38.26 4.47
N SER A 447 -2.97 39.33 4.75
CA SER A 447 -3.47 40.54 5.40
C SER A 447 -4.01 41.61 4.43
N GLN A 448 -3.87 41.40 3.11
CA GLN A 448 -4.38 42.30 2.08
C GLN A 448 -5.33 41.56 1.13
N ARG A 449 -6.62 41.93 1.16
CA ARG A 449 -7.57 41.52 0.12
C ARG A 449 -7.36 42.40 -1.11
N ILE A 450 -6.69 41.85 -2.12
CA ILE A 450 -6.53 42.50 -3.43
C ILE A 450 -7.81 42.23 -4.24
N PHE A 451 -8.55 43.29 -4.57
CA PHE A 451 -9.73 43.27 -5.46
C PHE A 451 -9.38 43.76 -6.88
N ASP A 452 -8.10 43.86 -7.20
CA ASP A 452 -7.67 44.34 -8.51
C ASP A 452 -8.07 43.34 -9.60
N PRO A 453 -8.52 43.82 -10.78
CA PRO A 453 -8.79 42.96 -11.92
C PRO A 453 -7.51 42.17 -12.28
N ILE A 454 -7.69 40.93 -12.75
CA ILE A 454 -6.61 40.07 -13.22
C ILE A 454 -5.78 40.89 -14.22
N PRO A 455 -4.48 41.16 -13.96
CA PRO A 455 -3.64 41.86 -14.92
C PRO A 455 -3.65 41.10 -16.26
N GLU A 456 -3.65 41.82 -17.39
CA GLU A 456 -3.30 41.19 -18.69
C GLU A 456 -2.06 40.33 -18.47
N MET A 457 -2.11 39.05 -18.87
CA MET A 457 -1.05 38.09 -18.59
C MET A 457 0.30 38.68 -19.01
N PRO A 458 1.16 39.10 -18.06
CA PRO A 458 2.41 39.72 -18.45
C PRO A 458 3.28 38.64 -19.09
N GLN A 459 3.89 38.96 -20.24
CA GLN A 459 4.90 38.09 -20.83
C GLN A 459 5.97 37.78 -19.78
N ASN A 460 6.27 36.49 -19.57
CA ASN A 460 7.28 36.10 -18.59
C ASN A 460 8.67 36.55 -19.11
N PRO A 461 9.41 37.41 -18.37
CA PRO A 461 10.72 37.89 -18.81
C PRO A 461 11.74 36.77 -19.04
N GLN A 462 11.70 35.70 -18.27
CA GLN A 462 12.58 34.54 -18.45
C GLN A 462 12.25 33.77 -19.73
N THR A 463 10.96 33.68 -20.08
CA THR A 463 10.51 33.10 -21.36
C THR A 463 10.93 33.97 -22.54
N LEU A 464 10.82 35.30 -22.42
CA LEU A 464 11.27 36.24 -23.46
C LEU A 464 12.78 36.11 -23.70
N SER A 465 13.58 36.10 -22.63
CA SER A 465 15.03 35.95 -22.76
C SER A 465 15.44 34.59 -23.34
N LEU A 466 14.70 33.52 -23.01
CA LEU A 466 14.92 32.20 -23.61
C LEU A 466 14.60 32.21 -25.11
N LEU A 467 13.48 32.80 -25.52
CA LEU A 467 13.11 32.87 -26.93
C LEU A 467 14.07 33.78 -27.71
N GLU A 468 14.55 34.87 -27.13
CA GLU A 468 15.58 35.73 -27.71
C GLU A 468 16.90 34.96 -27.90
N LEU A 469 17.35 34.21 -26.87
CA LEU A 469 18.53 33.34 -26.95
C LEU A 469 18.40 32.33 -28.10
N LEU A 470 17.21 31.75 -28.23
CA LEU A 470 16.89 30.78 -29.27
C LEU A 470 16.55 31.44 -30.61
N GLY A 471 16.52 32.77 -30.75
CA GLY A 471 16.12 33.44 -31.99
C GLY A 471 14.70 33.10 -32.46
N LEU A 472 13.77 32.93 -31.53
CA LEU A 472 12.39 32.52 -31.77
C LEU A 472 11.40 33.66 -31.48
N PRO A 473 10.29 33.77 -32.23
CA PRO A 473 9.21 34.70 -31.90
C PRO A 473 8.44 34.26 -30.66
N TYR A 474 7.87 35.23 -29.93
CA TYR A 474 6.91 34.95 -28.87
C TYR A 474 5.54 34.62 -29.47
N LEU A 475 5.07 33.39 -29.31
CA LEU A 475 3.85 32.90 -29.94
C LEU A 475 2.60 32.94 -29.03
N LEU A 476 2.77 33.26 -27.74
CA LEU A 476 1.70 33.17 -26.73
C LEU A 476 0.77 34.41 -26.67
N ASP A 477 1.03 35.46 -27.46
CA ASP A 477 0.22 36.71 -27.46
C ASP A 477 -0.94 36.74 -28.47
N SER A 478 -1.09 35.73 -29.33
CA SER A 478 -2.12 35.78 -30.38
C SER A 478 -3.50 35.41 -29.86
N SER A 479 -4.35 36.42 -29.74
CA SER A 479 -5.79 36.28 -30.00
C SER A 479 -6.03 35.54 -31.33
N PRO A 480 -7.01 34.64 -31.45
CA PRO A 480 -7.32 33.98 -32.72
C PRO A 480 -7.72 35.02 -33.76
N VAL A 481 -6.94 35.12 -34.83
CA VAL A 481 -7.15 36.03 -35.96
C VAL A 481 -8.56 35.87 -36.53
N THR A 482 -9.37 36.91 -36.42
CA THR A 482 -10.62 37.10 -37.16
C THR A 482 -10.29 37.21 -38.66
N GLY A 483 -10.96 36.38 -39.46
CA GLY A 483 -10.56 36.05 -40.83
C GLY A 483 -10.53 37.18 -41.86
N GLU A 484 -9.65 36.99 -42.85
CA GLU A 484 -9.79 37.52 -44.20
C GLU A 484 -9.81 36.36 -45.20
N ARG A 485 -10.87 36.34 -46.02
CA ARG A 485 -11.09 35.42 -47.13
C ARG A 485 -10.25 35.88 -48.33
N THR A 486 -9.33 35.03 -48.78
CA THR A 486 -8.89 35.03 -50.18
C THR A 486 -9.38 33.76 -50.86
N ALA A 487 -10.15 33.95 -51.92
CA ALA A 487 -10.89 32.93 -52.67
C ALA A 487 -9.98 32.02 -53.49
N ILE A 488 -10.28 30.71 -53.50
CA ILE A 488 -9.84 29.75 -54.52
C ILE A 488 -11.04 28.87 -54.90
N PRO A 489 -11.25 28.52 -56.18
CA PRO A 489 -12.53 28.03 -56.70
C PRO A 489 -12.82 26.56 -56.36
N ALA A 490 -14.10 26.23 -56.32
CA ALA A 490 -14.65 24.90 -56.08
C ALA A 490 -14.43 23.92 -57.25
N SER A 491 -14.31 22.61 -56.93
CA SER A 491 -14.92 21.41 -57.57
C SER A 491 -14.27 20.11 -57.04
N PRO A 492 -14.86 18.90 -57.24
CA PRO A 492 -16.13 18.44 -56.70
C PRO A 492 -15.99 17.12 -55.89
N VAL A 493 -17.06 16.84 -55.14
CA VAL A 493 -17.55 15.58 -54.57
C VAL A 493 -16.76 14.29 -54.86
N GLY A 494 -16.37 13.60 -53.80
CA GLY A 494 -16.16 12.15 -53.74
C GLY A 494 -16.72 11.63 -52.42
N THR A 495 -17.88 10.98 -52.51
CA THR A 495 -18.54 10.23 -51.44
C THR A 495 -17.70 9.02 -51.04
N ASP A 496 -17.45 8.82 -49.76
CA ASP A 496 -17.84 7.57 -49.11
C ASP A 496 -17.74 7.66 -47.58
N ALA A 497 -18.83 7.22 -46.96
CA ALA A 497 -19.02 7.15 -45.53
C ALA A 497 -18.32 5.90 -44.98
N MET A 498 -17.55 6.07 -43.91
CA MET A 498 -17.35 5.00 -42.93
C MET A 498 -17.54 5.59 -41.53
N CYS A 499 -18.62 5.13 -40.89
CA CYS A 499 -18.95 5.38 -39.50
C CYS A 499 -17.81 4.92 -38.60
N ILE A 500 -17.20 5.85 -37.86
CA ILE A 500 -16.42 5.53 -36.67
C ILE A 500 -17.39 5.61 -35.50
N ALA A 501 -17.59 4.45 -34.86
CA ALA A 501 -18.38 4.31 -33.66
C ALA A 501 -17.82 5.21 -32.55
N GLU A 502 -18.73 5.91 -31.86
CA GLU A 502 -18.46 6.73 -30.68
C GLU A 502 -17.78 5.89 -29.59
N PHE A 503 -16.55 6.25 -29.23
CA PHE A 503 -15.94 5.84 -27.98
C PHE A 503 -16.67 6.58 -26.85
N GLN A 504 -17.70 5.94 -26.29
CA GLN A 504 -18.23 6.31 -24.98
C GLN A 504 -17.20 5.92 -23.92
N THR A 505 -16.56 6.92 -23.32
CA THR A 505 -15.79 6.78 -22.09
C THR A 505 -16.76 6.40 -20.97
N TYR A 506 -16.81 5.11 -20.62
CA TYR A 506 -17.45 4.65 -19.40
C TYR A 506 -16.61 5.11 -18.21
N SER A 507 -17.13 6.12 -17.53
CA SER A 507 -16.72 6.50 -16.17
C SER A 507 -17.29 5.46 -15.20
N GLU A 508 -16.54 4.40 -14.92
CA GLU A 508 -16.83 3.49 -13.80
C GLU A 508 -16.31 4.10 -12.49
N GLU A 509 -17.03 5.09 -11.97
CA GLU A 509 -17.10 5.29 -10.53
C GLU A 509 -18.22 4.36 -10.02
N ILE A 510 -17.86 3.10 -9.76
CA ILE A 510 -18.70 2.22 -8.93
C ILE A 510 -18.31 2.52 -7.48
N PRO A 511 -19.21 3.09 -6.66
CA PRO A 511 -18.92 3.33 -5.27
C PRO A 511 -18.89 1.98 -4.56
N ILE A 512 -17.70 1.50 -4.25
CA ILE A 512 -17.51 0.71 -3.04
C ILE A 512 -17.62 1.72 -1.90
N ASP A 513 -18.85 2.08 -1.57
CA ASP A 513 -19.10 2.37 -0.17
C ASP A 513 -18.79 1.06 0.55
N ASP A 514 -17.86 1.13 1.50
CA ASP A 514 -17.59 0.09 2.47
C ASP A 514 -18.84 -0.05 3.35
N ILE A 515 -19.92 -0.60 2.76
CA ILE A 515 -21.19 -0.88 3.41
C ILE A 515 -21.04 -2.20 4.17
N ASP A 516 -20.17 -2.20 5.16
CA ASP A 516 -20.10 -3.29 6.15
C ASP A 516 -21.22 -3.18 7.21
N GLU A 517 -22.17 -2.24 7.03
CA GLU A 517 -23.11 -1.82 8.09
C GLU A 517 -24.60 -1.91 7.75
N ILE A 518 -25.01 -2.40 6.57
CA ILE A 518 -26.45 -2.54 6.28
C ILE A 518 -27.07 -3.83 6.86
N GLU A 519 -26.28 -4.79 7.32
CA GLU A 519 -26.84 -6.08 7.79
C GLU A 519 -27.36 -6.10 9.25
N ASP A 520 -27.30 -5.00 10.02
CA ASP A 520 -27.82 -4.97 11.40
C ASP A 520 -28.80 -3.78 11.63
N ILE A 521 -30.05 -3.92 11.14
CA ILE A 521 -31.22 -3.22 11.71
C ILE A 521 -32.23 -4.30 12.13
N PRO A 522 -32.81 -4.23 13.36
CA PRO A 522 -33.75 -5.23 13.89
C PRO A 522 -34.95 -5.54 12.99
#